data_AF-A0A316ZS54-F1
#
_entry.id   AF-A0A316ZS54-F1
#
_cell.length_a   1.000
_cell.length_b   1.000
_cell.length_c   1.000
_cell.angle_alpha   90.00
_cell.angle_beta   90.00
_cell.angle_gamma   90.00
#
_symmetry.space_group_name_H-M   'P 1'
#
loop_
_entity.id
_entity.type
_entity.pdbx_description
1 polymer ?
#
loop_
_entity_poly.entity_id
_entity_poly.type
_entity_poly.pdbx_seq_one_letter_code
_entity_poly.pdbx_strand_id
1 'polypeptide(L)'
;MSSNHTRNLIGMNAVNACRLNDLDGKAGFWFVLQDLSVRTEGTFRLKLSLFDIGSGTTRFSEQFTVYSAKKFPGVIESTPLSKCFAQQGIKIPIRKDAPKEIVNANEYEADD
;
A
#
# COMPACT_ATOMS: atom_id res chain seq x y z
N MET A 1 -34.77 -9.21 1.92
CA MET A 1 -33.91 -8.06 1.58
C MET A 1 -32.52 -8.57 1.31
N SER A 2 -32.04 -8.53 0.06
CA SER A 2 -30.66 -8.88 -0.26
C SER A 2 -29.74 -7.74 0.20
N SER A 3 -28.99 -7.97 1.27
CA SER A 3 -27.95 -7.04 1.72
C SER A 3 -26.86 -6.98 0.65
N ASN A 4 -26.77 -5.84 -0.03
CA ASN A 4 -25.71 -5.56 -1.01
C ASN A 4 -24.38 -5.41 -0.29
N HIS A 5 -23.62 -6.49 -0.20
CA HIS A 5 -22.26 -6.49 0.32
C HIS A 5 -21.28 -6.27 -0.83
N THR A 6 -20.48 -5.21 -0.75
CA THR A 6 -19.37 -4.98 -1.67
C THR A 6 -18.03 -5.22 -0.98
N ARG A 7 -17.03 -5.67 -1.73
CA ARG A 7 -15.69 -5.90 -1.20
C ARG A 7 -15.01 -4.56 -0.88
N ASN A 8 -14.47 -4.46 0.33
CA ASN A 8 -13.79 -3.25 0.79
C ASN A 8 -12.39 -3.07 0.20
N LEU A 9 -11.57 -4.14 0.19
CA LEU A 9 -10.25 -4.15 -0.47
C LEU A 9 -10.40 -4.35 -1.99
N ILE A 10 -9.90 -3.41 -2.77
CA ILE A 10 -9.99 -3.40 -4.24
C ILE A 10 -8.60 -3.20 -4.86
N GLY A 11 -8.52 -3.33 -6.18
CA GLY A 11 -7.26 -3.31 -6.93
C GLY A 11 -6.71 -4.72 -7.15
N MET A 12 -5.38 -4.81 -7.30
CA MET A 12 -4.65 -6.05 -7.54
C MET A 12 -4.35 -6.78 -6.23
N ASN A 13 -5.26 -7.66 -5.82
CA ASN A 13 -5.19 -8.40 -4.56
C ASN A 13 -4.40 -9.73 -4.63
N ALA A 14 -3.86 -10.07 -5.79
CA ALA A 14 -3.02 -11.25 -6.02
C ALA A 14 -1.88 -10.87 -6.96
N VAL A 15 -0.67 -11.32 -6.64
CA VAL A 15 0.54 -11.07 -7.43
C VAL A 15 1.41 -12.31 -7.47
N ASN A 16 2.16 -12.48 -8.56
CA ASN A 16 3.17 -13.52 -8.67
C ASN A 16 4.48 -13.09 -8.00
N ALA A 17 5.33 -14.06 -7.67
CA ALA A 17 6.69 -13.79 -7.26
C ALA A 17 7.48 -13.18 -8.42
N CYS A 18 8.19 -12.08 -8.15
CA CYS A 18 9.14 -11.47 -9.08
C CYS A 18 10.56 -11.67 -8.54
N ARG A 19 11.49 -12.06 -9.41
CA ARG A 19 12.91 -12.09 -9.06
C ARG A 19 13.47 -10.67 -9.16
N LEU A 20 13.83 -10.08 -8.02
CA LEU A 20 14.36 -8.72 -7.92
C LEU A 20 15.59 -8.71 -7.00
N ASN A 21 16.47 -7.74 -7.20
CA ASN A 21 17.57 -7.42 -6.32
C ASN A 21 17.12 -6.37 -5.30
N ASP A 22 17.52 -6.52 -4.04
CA ASP A 22 17.27 -5.52 -3.00
C ASP A 22 18.24 -4.33 -3.09
N LEU A 23 18.29 -3.51 -2.03
CA LEU A 23 19.15 -2.32 -1.97
C LEU A 23 20.65 -2.67 -1.95
N ASP A 24 21.01 -3.87 -1.52
CA ASP A 24 22.39 -4.35 -1.45
C ASP A 24 22.75 -5.16 -2.71
N GLY A 25 21.86 -5.20 -3.71
CA GLY A 25 22.04 -5.96 -4.94
C GLY A 25 21.80 -7.46 -4.77
N LYS A 26 21.28 -7.91 -3.63
CA LYS A 26 21.04 -9.33 -3.38
C LYS A 26 19.72 -9.78 -4.02
N ALA A 27 19.80 -10.80 -4.86
CA ALA A 27 18.64 -11.38 -5.53
C ALA A 27 17.72 -12.12 -4.53
N GLY A 28 16.40 -11.92 -4.70
CA GLY A 28 15.36 -12.61 -3.96
C GLY A 28 14.05 -12.70 -4.73
N PHE A 29 13.10 -13.44 -4.17
CA PHE A 29 11.72 -13.48 -4.65
C PHE A 29 10.86 -12.52 -3.85
N TRP A 30 10.27 -11.56 -4.55
CA TRP A 30 9.49 -10.48 -3.97
C TRP A 30 8.06 -10.49 -4.49
N PHE A 31 7.12 -10.16 -3.62
CA PHE A 31 5.71 -10.00 -3.93
C PHE A 31 5.36 -8.53 -3.69
N VAL A 32 5.15 -7.77 -4.76
CA VAL A 32 4.90 -6.33 -4.68
C VAL A 32 3.42 -6.06 -4.92
N LEU A 33 2.72 -5.57 -3.89
CA LEU A 33 1.31 -5.20 -3.95
C LEU A 33 1.16 -3.68 -4.01
N GLN A 34 1.57 -3.06 -5.12
CA GLN A 34 1.57 -1.60 -5.28
C GLN A 34 0.22 -1.00 -5.66
N ASP A 35 -0.76 -1.81 -6.06
CA ASP A 35 -2.09 -1.38 -6.51
C ASP A 35 -3.17 -1.96 -5.61
N LEU A 36 -3.29 -1.39 -4.41
CA LEU A 36 -4.32 -1.72 -3.44
C LEU A 36 -5.07 -0.46 -3.01
N SER A 37 -6.36 -0.58 -2.78
CA SER A 37 -7.18 0.50 -2.22
C SER A 37 -8.26 -0.06 -1.28
N VAL A 38 -8.68 0.73 -0.30
CA VAL A 38 -9.72 0.40 0.66
C VAL A 38 -10.82 1.45 0.58
N ARG A 39 -12.08 1.02 0.52
CA ARG A 39 -13.23 1.93 0.31
C ARG A 39 -13.64 2.69 1.56
N THR A 40 -13.52 2.06 2.72
CA THR A 40 -13.99 2.62 3.99
C THR A 40 -12.81 3.09 4.84
N GLU A 41 -13.01 4.20 5.54
CA GLU A 41 -12.08 4.64 6.58
C GLU A 41 -11.98 3.62 7.73
N GLY A 42 -10.86 3.65 8.45
CA GLY A 42 -10.62 2.79 9.59
C GLY A 42 -9.18 2.27 9.66
N THR A 43 -8.92 1.43 10.65
CA THR A 43 -7.60 0.82 10.88
C THR A 43 -7.65 -0.67 10.53
N PHE A 44 -6.75 -1.10 9.66
CA PHE A 44 -6.75 -2.43 9.08
C PHE A 44 -5.36 -3.06 9.14
N ARG A 45 -5.32 -4.38 8.89
CA ARG A 45 -4.10 -5.13 8.59
C ARG A 45 -4.33 -5.92 7.31
N LEU A 46 -3.30 -6.04 6.47
CA LEU A 46 -3.35 -6.95 5.33
C LEU A 46 -3.02 -8.37 5.80
N LYS A 47 -3.89 -9.33 5.46
CA LYS A 47 -3.60 -10.76 5.57
C LYS A 47 -2.97 -11.21 4.26
N LEU A 48 -1.67 -11.49 4.28
CA LEU A 48 -0.91 -11.99 3.14
C LEU A 48 -0.89 -13.51 3.20
N SER A 49 -1.60 -14.15 2.27
CA SER A 49 -1.58 -15.61 2.12
C SER A 49 -0.67 -15.98 0.96
N LEU A 50 0.44 -16.64 1.26
CA LEU A 50 1.37 -17.17 0.26
C LEU A 50 1.06 -18.65 0.08
N PHE A 51 0.95 -19.07 -1.18
CA PHE A 51 0.65 -20.45 -1.55
C PHE A 51 1.79 -21.00 -2.40
N ASP A 52 2.27 -22.16 -1.98
CA ASP A 52 2.99 -23.11 -2.82
C ASP A 52 2.03 -24.29 -3.10
N ILE A 53 2.25 -25.04 -4.19
CA ILE A 53 1.37 -26.11 -4.68
C ILE A 53 1.10 -27.19 -3.59
N GLY A 54 1.99 -27.31 -2.58
CA GLY A 54 1.83 -28.23 -1.46
C GLY A 54 1.66 -27.59 -0.06
N SER A 55 1.81 -26.27 0.10
CA SER A 55 1.70 -25.63 1.43
C SER A 55 1.31 -24.16 1.37
N GLY A 56 0.51 -23.70 2.34
CA GLY A 56 0.10 -22.31 2.47
C GLY A 56 0.62 -21.72 3.78
N THR A 57 1.17 -20.52 3.73
CA THR A 57 1.48 -19.75 4.94
C THR A 57 0.80 -18.40 4.91
N THR A 58 0.45 -17.88 6.09
CA THR A 58 -0.16 -16.57 6.23
C THR A 58 0.70 -15.70 7.12
N ARG A 59 0.85 -14.41 6.76
CA ARG A 59 1.38 -13.37 7.62
C ARG A 59 0.47 -12.15 7.61
N PHE A 60 0.46 -11.40 8.69
CA PHE A 60 -0.25 -10.12 8.78
C PHE A 60 0.77 -8.98 8.67
N SER A 61 0.41 -7.92 7.95
CA SER A 61 1.17 -6.66 7.97
C SER A 61 1.06 -5.98 9.33
N GLU A 62 1.83 -4.90 9.53
CA GLU A 62 1.50 -3.93 10.58
C GLU A 62 0.14 -3.26 10.32
N GLN A 63 -0.41 -2.61 11.35
CA GLN A 63 -1.63 -1.80 11.18
C GLN A 63 -1.37 -0.60 10.28
N PHE A 64 -2.37 -0.25 9.48
CA PHE A 64 -2.39 0.99 8.71
C PHE A 64 -3.78 1.64 8.79
N THR A 65 -3.81 2.96 8.61
CA THR A 65 -5.04 3.75 8.68
C THR A 65 -5.46 4.21 7.30
N VAL A 66 -6.73 4.00 6.98
CA VAL A 66 -7.41 4.55 5.81
C VAL A 66 -8.15 5.79 6.29
N TYR A 67 -7.75 6.95 5.75
CA TYR A 67 -8.29 8.25 6.12
C TYR A 67 -9.42 8.65 5.18
N SER A 68 -10.37 9.43 5.69
CA SER A 68 -11.20 10.25 4.83
C SER A 68 -10.36 11.30 4.10
N ALA A 69 -10.90 11.88 3.02
CA ALA A 69 -10.21 12.91 2.25
C ALA A 69 -9.75 14.10 3.12
N LYS A 70 -10.56 14.48 4.13
CA LYS A 70 -10.26 15.57 5.06
C LYS A 70 -9.07 15.27 5.99
N LYS A 71 -8.95 14.01 6.43
CA LYS A 71 -7.93 13.59 7.41
C LYS A 71 -6.68 13.01 6.76
N PHE A 72 -6.64 12.94 5.42
CA PHE A 72 -5.56 12.27 4.70
C PHE A 72 -4.27 13.10 4.80
N PRO A 73 -3.19 12.57 5.41
CA PRO A 73 -1.96 13.33 5.67
C PRO A 73 -1.09 13.54 4.41
N GLY A 74 -1.63 13.23 3.23
CA GLY A 74 -0.88 13.21 1.98
C GLY A 74 -0.21 11.85 1.71
N VAL A 75 0.32 11.73 0.50
CA VAL A 75 1.01 10.51 0.06
C VAL A 75 2.47 10.61 0.49
N ILE A 76 2.99 9.54 1.08
CA ILE A 76 4.41 9.44 1.45
C ILE A 76 5.30 9.43 0.19
N GLU A 77 6.53 9.93 0.33
CA GLU A 77 7.52 9.80 -0.74
C GLU A 77 7.85 8.33 -1.02
N SER A 78 8.29 8.03 -2.24
CA SER A 78 8.68 6.66 -2.57
C SER A 78 9.93 6.25 -1.79
N THR A 79 9.83 5.13 -1.07
CA THR A 79 10.96 4.57 -0.31
C THR A 79 12.13 4.19 -1.22
N PRO A 80 13.36 4.07 -0.70
CA PRO A 80 14.49 3.54 -1.47
C PRO A 80 14.18 2.19 -2.12
N LEU A 81 13.51 1.28 -1.40
CA LEU A 81 13.15 -0.04 -1.93
C LEU A 81 12.13 0.05 -3.08
N SER A 82 11.15 0.95 -2.96
CA SER A 82 10.19 1.22 -4.05
C SER A 82 10.90 1.75 -5.30
N LYS A 83 11.85 2.69 -5.15
CA LYS A 83 12.65 3.23 -6.25
C LYS A 83 13.53 2.14 -6.89
N CYS A 84 14.16 1.29 -6.08
CA CYS A 84 14.97 0.15 -6.52
C CYS A 84 14.15 -0.85 -7.35
N PHE A 85 12.97 -1.26 -6.89
CA PHE A 85 12.12 -2.19 -7.63
C PHE A 85 11.52 -1.57 -8.89
N ALA A 86 11.23 -0.26 -8.89
CA ALA A 86 10.77 0.42 -10.09
C ALA A 86 11.82 0.44 -11.20
N GLN A 87 13.10 0.64 -10.86
CA GLN A 87 14.20 0.56 -11.81
C GLN A 87 14.37 -0.84 -12.43
N GLN A 88 13.89 -1.88 -11.74
CA GLN A 88 13.91 -3.27 -12.20
C GLN A 88 12.64 -3.70 -12.94
N GLY A 89 11.77 -2.75 -13.29
CA GLY A 89 10.60 -2.97 -14.15
C GLY A 89 9.27 -3.13 -13.42
N ILE A 90 9.23 -3.04 -12.08
CA ILE A 90 7.95 -3.03 -11.35
C ILE A 90 7.28 -1.66 -11.55
N LYS A 91 6.01 -1.65 -11.95
CA LYS A 91 5.25 -0.41 -12.23
C LYS A 91 4.78 0.28 -10.93
N ILE A 92 5.72 0.75 -10.12
CA ILE A 92 5.44 1.53 -8.90
C ILE A 92 5.46 3.03 -9.28
N PRO A 93 4.40 3.79 -8.97
CA PRO A 93 4.41 5.25 -9.16
C PRO A 93 5.49 5.89 -8.28
N ILE A 94 6.53 6.46 -8.90
CA ILE A 94 7.63 7.12 -8.17
C ILE A 94 7.31 8.61 -7.97
N ARG A 95 7.30 9.03 -6.70
CA ARG A 95 7.09 10.42 -6.29
C ARG A 95 8.42 10.96 -5.74
N LYS A 96 8.81 12.15 -6.19
CA LYS A 96 9.93 12.92 -5.64
C LYS A 96 9.35 13.95 -4.67
N ASP A 97 9.93 14.04 -3.46
CA ASP A 97 9.71 15.09 -2.46
C ASP A 97 8.24 15.51 -2.26
N ALA A 98 7.56 14.91 -1.29
CA ALA A 98 6.30 15.47 -0.80
C ALA A 98 6.62 16.73 0.04
N PRO A 99 6.02 17.91 -0.24
CA PRO A 99 6.13 19.06 0.65
C PRO A 99 5.68 18.65 2.06
N LYS A 100 6.51 18.92 3.07
CA LYS A 100 6.18 18.71 4.48
C LYS A 100 5.10 19.67 4.99
N GLU A 101 4.69 20.64 4.18
CA GLU A 101 3.66 21.59 4.57
C GLU A 101 2.28 21.03 4.27
N ILE A 102 1.61 20.65 5.35
CA ILE A 102 0.18 20.37 5.40
C ILE A 102 -0.52 21.70 5.06
N VAL A 103 -0.81 21.92 3.77
CA VAL A 103 -1.45 23.15 3.27
C VAL A 103 -2.82 23.44 3.89
N ASN A 104 -3.39 22.46 4.60
CA ASN A 104 -4.74 22.52 5.15
C ASN A 104 -4.81 22.38 6.69
N ALA A 105 -3.68 22.46 7.42
CA ALA A 105 -3.72 22.34 8.89
C ALA A 105 -4.37 23.55 9.57
N ASN A 106 -4.21 24.75 9.01
CA ASN A 106 -4.58 26.00 9.67
C ASN A 106 -5.93 26.59 9.22
N GLU A 107 -6.59 26.03 8.20
CA GLU A 107 -7.83 26.62 7.64
C GLU A 107 -9.12 26.08 8.28
N TYR A 108 -9.06 25.08 9.16
CA TYR A 108 -10.26 24.36 9.64
C TYR A 108 -10.36 24.17 11.15
N GLU A 109 -9.49 24.77 11.97
CA GLU A 109 -9.76 24.95 13.41
C GLU A 109 -10.85 26.03 13.67
N ALA A 110 -11.41 26.64 12.62
CA ALA A 110 -12.42 27.68 12.72
C ALA A 110 -13.88 27.18 12.62
N ASP A 111 -14.11 25.87 12.46
CA ASP A 111 -15.43 25.28 12.17
C ASP A 111 -15.94 24.28 13.24
N ASP A 112 -15.31 24.22 14.43
CA ASP A 112 -15.85 23.52 15.63
C ASP A 112 -16.46 24.53 16.63
#